data_AF-A0A1F7BJT3-F1
#
_entry.id   AF-A0A1F7BJT3-F1
#
_cell.length_a   1.000
_cell.length_b   1.000
_cell.length_c   1.000
_cell.angle_alpha   90.00
_cell.angle_beta   90.00
_cell.angle_gamma   90.00
#
_symmetry.space_group_name_H-M   'P 1'
#
loop_
_entity.id
_entity.type
_entity.pdbx_description
1 polymer ?
#
loop_
_entity_poly.entity_id
_entity_poly.type
_entity_poly.pdbx_seq_one_letter_code
_entity_poly.pdbx_strand_id
1 'polypeptide(L)'
;MSLPLRILLRLLLTIVLIWAMQKYLYDYFLVTGGLPAWVVIASLLTLMNMLVRPVLNVIALPLHFLAAIFAFILVNAIFMGITVWIAFHMEPDLVTMEIRGPQGWIVVPIVLGFANWVLKHIPGKGGDNE
;
A
#
# COMPACT_ATOMS: atom_id res chain seq x y z
N MET A 1 19.08 9.35 8.05
CA MET A 1 18.31 10.37 7.28
C MET A 1 17.33 11.05 8.21
N SER A 2 17.10 12.35 8.07
CA SER A 2 16.06 13.05 8.85
C SER A 2 14.66 12.47 8.57
N LEU A 3 13.79 12.45 9.58
CA LEU A 3 12.44 11.89 9.52
C LEU A 3 11.60 12.43 8.33
N PRO A 4 11.62 13.75 8.00
CA PRO A 4 10.90 14.29 6.84
C PRO A 4 11.39 13.73 5.49
N LEU A 5 12.71 13.64 5.30
CA LEU A 5 13.32 13.09 4.08
C LEU A 5 12.94 11.62 3.86
N ARG A 6 12.83 10.85 4.95
CA ARG A 6 12.42 9.45 4.90
C ARG A 6 10.98 9.29 4.44
N ILE A 7 10.07 10.15 4.95
CA ILE A 7 8.68 10.17 4.54
C ILE A 7 8.57 10.58 3.07
N LEU A 8 9.32 11.60 2.66
CA LEU A 8 9.34 12.07 1.27
C LEU A 8 9.82 10.97 0.31
N LEU A 9 10.94 10.29 0.61
CA LEU A 9 11.43 9.18 -0.21
C LEU A 9 10.43 8.03 -0.28
N ARG A 10 9.80 7.69 0.85
CA ARG A 10 8.75 6.66 0.87
C ARG A 10 7.58 7.06 -0.03
N LEU A 11 7.09 8.30 0.10
CA LEU A 11 6.00 8.81 -0.72
C LEU A 11 6.34 8.73 -2.21
N LEU A 12 7.53 9.20 -2.60
CA LEU A 12 8.00 9.17 -4.00
C LEU A 12 8.06 7.73 -4.54
N LEU A 13 8.60 6.80 -3.75
CA LEU A 13 8.65 5.38 -4.15
C LEU A 13 7.26 4.75 -4.24
N THR A 14 6.32 5.15 -3.37
CA THR A 14 4.93 4.72 -3.43
C THR A 14 4.21 5.29 -4.65
N ILE A 15 4.47 6.55 -5.05
CA ILE A 15 3.95 7.13 -6.31
C ILE A 15 4.45 6.31 -7.50
N VAL A 16 5.75 6.01 -7.57
CA VAL A 16 6.35 5.20 -8.63
C VAL A 16 5.76 3.79 -8.64
N LEU A 17 5.50 3.20 -7.48
CA LEU A 17 4.84 1.91 -7.35
C LEU A 17 3.42 1.93 -7.94
N ILE A 18 2.59 2.91 -7.57
CA ILE A 18 1.22 3.03 -8.10
C ILE A 18 1.25 3.17 -9.62
N TRP A 19 2.13 4.03 -10.13
CA TRP A 19 2.32 4.20 -11.57
C TRP A 19 2.71 2.87 -12.25
N ALA A 20 3.67 2.14 -11.69
CA ALA A 20 4.11 0.85 -12.24
C ALA A 20 2.99 -0.19 -12.19
N MET A 21 2.23 -0.24 -11.09
CA MET A 21 1.10 -1.15 -10.94
C MET A 21 0.00 -0.82 -11.94
N GLN A 22 -0.36 0.46 -12.13
CA GLN A 22 -1.34 0.85 -13.13
C GLN A 22 -0.88 0.48 -14.55
N LYS A 23 0.41 0.61 -14.85
CA LYS A 23 0.97 0.32 -16.18
C LYS A 23 1.07 -1.18 -16.47
N TYR A 24 1.54 -1.98 -15.52
CA TYR A 24 1.86 -3.40 -15.72
C TYR A 24 0.80 -4.36 -15.18
N LEU A 25 -0.09 -3.90 -14.30
CA LEU A 25 -1.17 -4.68 -13.68
C LEU A 25 -2.54 -4.06 -13.98
N TYR A 26 -2.72 -3.41 -15.13
CA TYR A 26 -3.95 -2.71 -15.52
C TYR A 26 -5.22 -3.58 -15.45
N ASP A 27 -5.08 -4.88 -15.70
CA ASP A 27 -6.18 -5.86 -15.62
C ASP A 27 -6.64 -6.14 -14.18
N TYR A 28 -5.85 -5.73 -13.19
CA TYR A 28 -6.08 -5.98 -11.76
C TYR A 28 -6.22 -4.71 -10.94
N PHE A 29 -5.58 -3.61 -11.36
CA PHE A 29 -5.49 -2.36 -10.62
C PHE A 29 -5.65 -1.18 -11.57
N LEU A 30 -6.67 -0.36 -11.32
CA LEU A 30 -6.96 0.86 -12.06
C LEU A 30 -6.90 2.05 -11.12
N VAL A 31 -6.21 3.11 -11.57
CA VAL A 31 -6.30 4.44 -10.97
C VAL A 31 -6.60 5.46 -12.06
N THR A 32 -7.64 6.27 -11.88
CA THR A 32 -8.01 7.37 -12.77
C THR A 32 -7.89 8.71 -12.04
N GLY A 33 -7.76 9.81 -12.80
CA GLY A 33 -7.47 11.15 -12.27
C GLY A 33 -6.01 11.61 -12.47
N GLY A 34 -5.18 10.80 -13.12
CA GLY A 34 -3.82 11.17 -13.54
C GLY A 34 -2.83 11.35 -12.38
N LEU A 35 -1.91 12.30 -12.52
CA LEU A 35 -0.85 12.56 -11.54
C LEU A 35 -1.41 12.96 -10.15
N PRO A 36 -2.43 13.83 -10.02
CA PRO A 36 -3.07 14.11 -8.74
C PRO A 36 -3.55 12.85 -8.02
N ALA A 37 -4.18 11.92 -8.74
CA ALA A 37 -4.66 10.66 -8.17
C ALA A 37 -3.51 9.79 -7.63
N TRP A 38 -2.38 9.70 -8.34
CA TRP A 38 -1.22 8.96 -7.83
C TRP A 38 -0.67 9.55 -6.54
N VAL A 39 -0.60 10.88 -6.45
CA VAL A 39 -0.12 11.56 -5.25
C VAL A 39 -1.06 11.34 -4.07
N VAL A 40 -2.38 11.45 -4.28
CA VAL A 40 -3.38 11.24 -3.23
C VAL A 40 -3.38 9.80 -2.75
N ILE A 41 -3.42 8.82 -3.66
CA ILE A 41 -3.39 7.40 -3.29
C ILE A 41 -2.06 7.03 -2.63
N ALA A 42 -0.92 7.55 -3.10
CA ALA A 42 0.37 7.32 -2.45
C ALA A 42 0.42 7.89 -1.03
N SER A 43 -0.13 9.09 -0.85
CA SER A 43 -0.23 9.73 0.45
C SER A 43 -1.10 8.91 1.39
N LEU A 44 -2.26 8.44 0.89
CA LEU A 44 -3.18 7.59 1.64
C LEU A 44 -2.52 6.27 2.03
N LEU A 45 -1.89 5.55 1.09
CA LEU A 45 -1.16 4.31 1.37
C LEU A 45 -0.01 4.55 2.38
N THR A 46 0.68 5.69 2.30
CA THR A 46 1.74 6.04 3.24
C THR A 46 1.19 6.28 4.65
N LEU A 47 0.11 7.04 4.77
CA LEU A 47 -0.58 7.30 6.04
C LEU A 47 -1.15 6.04 6.65
N MET A 48 -1.86 5.25 5.84
CA MET A 48 -2.41 3.95 6.23
C MET A 48 -1.31 3.03 6.76
N ASN A 49 -0.14 3.00 6.12
CA ASN A 49 0.99 2.19 6.56
C ASN A 49 1.55 2.64 7.92
N MET A 50 1.40 3.91 8.26
CA MET A 50 1.82 4.45 9.55
C MET A 50 0.78 4.17 10.65
N LEU A 51 -0.51 4.34 10.35
CA LEU A 51 -1.60 4.30 11.33
C LEU A 51 -2.24 2.91 11.49
N VAL A 52 -2.53 2.24 10.39
CA VAL A 52 -3.38 1.04 10.36
C VAL A 52 -2.57 -0.24 10.39
N ARG A 53 -1.39 -0.26 9.77
CA ARG A 53 -0.50 -1.44 9.78
C ARG A 53 -0.13 -1.91 11.20
N PRO A 54 0.20 -1.04 12.18
CA PRO A 54 0.47 -1.49 13.54
C PRO A 54 -0.72 -2.24 14.17
N VAL A 55 -1.93 -1.71 13.99
CA VAL A 55 -3.17 -2.31 14.50
C VAL A 55 -3.44 -3.66 13.83
N LEU A 56 -3.35 -3.73 12.50
CA LEU A 56 -3.58 -4.97 11.76
C LEU A 56 -2.56 -6.06 12.10
N ASN A 57 -1.30 -5.71 12.33
CA ASN A 57 -0.28 -6.69 12.73
C ASN A 57 -0.58 -7.31 14.10
N VAL A 58 -1.13 -6.54 15.04
CA VAL A 58 -1.53 -7.06 16.36
C VAL A 58 -2.72 -8.00 16.22
N ILE A 59 -3.72 -7.62 15.42
CA ILE A 59 -4.91 -8.45 15.20
C ILE A 59 -4.57 -9.73 14.43
N ALA A 60 -3.66 -9.65 13.46
CA ALA A 60 -3.23 -10.79 12.65
C ALA A 60 -2.15 -11.66 13.32
N LEU A 61 -1.71 -11.31 14.52
CA LEU A 61 -0.66 -12.00 15.25
C LEU A 61 -0.95 -13.49 15.50
N PRO A 62 -2.18 -13.91 15.88
CA PRO A 62 -2.52 -15.33 15.99
C PRO A 62 -2.39 -16.08 14.67
N LEU A 63 -2.78 -15.44 13.56
CA LEU A 63 -2.71 -16.03 12.22
C LEU A 63 -1.27 -16.13 11.73
N HIS A 64 -0.40 -15.21 12.13
CA HIS A 64 1.02 -15.25 11.79
C HIS A 64 1.71 -16.53 12.28
N PHE A 65 1.30 -17.07 13.44
CA PHE A 65 1.84 -18.33 13.96
C PHE A 65 1.34 -19.57 13.22
N LEU A 66 0.12 -19.52 12.68
CA LEU A 66 -0.48 -20.66 11.96
C LEU A 66 -0.08 -20.67 10.49
N ALA A 67 -0.03 -19.50 9.85
CA ALA A 67 0.10 -19.37 8.41
C ALA A 67 0.65 -17.98 8.01
N ALA A 68 1.95 -17.76 8.21
CA ALA A 68 2.59 -16.45 8.01
C ALA A 68 2.38 -15.83 6.62
N ILE A 69 2.42 -16.63 5.54
CA ILE A 69 2.18 -16.14 4.17
C ILE A 69 0.72 -15.69 4.00
N PHE A 70 -0.23 -16.48 4.51
CA PHE A 70 -1.65 -16.12 4.45
C PHE A 70 -1.95 -14.87 5.28
N ALA A 71 -1.35 -14.76 6.48
CA ALA A 71 -1.45 -13.57 7.30
C ALA A 71 -0.93 -12.33 6.57
N PHE A 72 0.22 -12.45 5.90
CA PHE A 72 0.79 -11.38 5.11
C PHE A 72 -0.13 -10.93 3.98
N ILE A 73 -0.68 -11.85 3.19
CA ILE A 73 -1.60 -11.51 2.10
C ILE A 73 -2.87 -10.87 2.66
N LEU A 74 -3.46 -11.46 3.69
CA LEU A 74 -4.70 -10.98 4.30
C LEU A 74 -4.55 -9.57 4.87
N VAL A 75 -3.48 -9.29 5.62
CA VAL A 75 -3.23 -7.95 6.18
C VAL A 75 -3.10 -6.90 5.07
N ASN A 76 -2.33 -7.20 4.01
CA ASN A 76 -2.19 -6.27 2.89
C ASN A 76 -3.50 -6.14 2.07
N ALA A 77 -4.33 -7.19 2.02
CA ALA A 77 -5.61 -7.16 1.33
C ALA A 77 -6.64 -6.30 2.08
N ILE A 78 -6.73 -6.45 3.41
CA ILE A 78 -7.57 -5.59 4.27
C ILE A 78 -7.11 -4.14 4.16
N PHE A 79 -5.79 -3.92 4.25
CA PHE A 79 -5.19 -2.60 4.11
C PHE A 79 -5.53 -1.92 2.78
N MET A 80 -5.39 -2.65 1.68
CA MET A 80 -5.77 -2.19 0.35
C MET A 80 -7.28 -1.93 0.29
N GLY A 81 -8.10 -2.83 0.83
CA GLY A 81 -9.56 -2.68 0.87
C GLY A 81 -10.00 -1.40 1.58
N ILE A 82 -9.37 -1.05 2.71
CA ILE A 82 -9.63 0.23 3.39
C ILE A 82 -9.22 1.41 2.50
N THR A 83 -8.08 1.30 1.80
CA THR A 83 -7.61 2.35 0.89
C THR A 83 -8.60 2.57 -0.26
N VAL A 84 -9.09 1.49 -0.88
CA VAL A 84 -10.14 1.55 -1.93
C VAL A 84 -11.41 2.16 -1.37
N TRP A 85 -11.84 1.74 -0.17
CA TRP A 85 -13.03 2.27 0.47
C TRP A 85 -12.92 3.78 0.71
N ILE A 86 -11.78 4.28 1.20
CA ILE A 86 -11.55 5.73 1.37
C ILE A 86 -11.56 6.44 0.02
N ALA A 87 -10.85 5.90 -0.97
CA ALA A 87 -10.79 6.50 -2.31
C ALA A 87 -12.18 6.55 -2.99
N PHE A 88 -13.04 5.57 -2.73
CA PHE A 88 -14.43 5.55 -3.24
C PHE A 88 -15.30 6.68 -2.66
N HIS A 89 -14.97 7.19 -1.47
CA HIS A 89 -15.67 8.32 -0.85
C HIS A 89 -15.07 9.69 -1.25
N MET A 90 -14.04 9.70 -2.10
CA MET A 90 -13.48 10.95 -2.65
C MET A 90 -14.23 11.35 -3.92
N GLU A 91 -14.11 12.62 -4.33
CA GLU A 91 -14.71 13.10 -5.57
C GLU A 91 -14.17 12.28 -6.77
N PRO A 92 -15.05 11.63 -7.56
CA PRO A 92 -14.63 10.73 -8.65
C PRO A 92 -13.77 11.43 -9.72
N ASP A 93 -14.02 12.72 -9.94
CA ASP A 93 -13.29 13.54 -10.91
C ASP A 93 -11.83 13.80 -10.49
N LEU A 94 -11.54 13.68 -9.19
CA LEU A 94 -10.20 13.86 -8.65
C LEU A 94 -9.43 12.55 -8.57
N VAL A 95 -10.07 11.50 -8.03
CA VAL A 95 -9.42 10.22 -7.75
C VAL A 95 -10.43 9.08 -7.87
N THR A 96 -10.09 8.06 -8.66
CA THR A 96 -10.72 6.74 -8.52
C THR A 96 -9.65 5.67 -8.40
N MET A 97 -9.82 4.76 -7.45
CA MET A 97 -9.00 3.56 -7.30
C MET A 97 -9.91 2.35 -7.30
N GLU A 98 -9.66 1.43 -8.22
CA GLU A 98 -10.47 0.23 -8.42
C GLU A 98 -9.59 -1.02 -8.52
N ILE A 99 -10.05 -2.10 -7.89
CA ILE A 99 -9.46 -3.43 -8.00
C ILE A 99 -10.34 -4.26 -8.91
N ARG A 100 -9.77 -4.75 -10.00
CA ARG A 100 -10.49 -5.48 -11.05
C ARG A 100 -10.35 -6.98 -10.88
N GLY A 101 -11.49 -7.66 -10.91
CA GLY A 101 -11.60 -9.11 -10.81
C GLY A 101 -11.23 -9.69 -9.43
N PRO A 102 -11.65 -10.93 -9.13
CA PRO A 102 -11.35 -11.59 -7.86
C PRO A 102 -9.84 -11.82 -7.67
N GLN A 103 -9.11 -12.10 -8.75
CA GLN A 103 -7.66 -12.27 -8.71
C GLN A 103 -6.89 -10.98 -8.39
N GLY A 104 -7.45 -9.80 -8.68
CA GLY A 104 -6.85 -8.52 -8.31
C GLY A 104 -6.73 -8.35 -6.80
N TRP A 105 -7.70 -8.89 -6.05
CA TRP A 105 -7.68 -8.93 -4.58
C TRP A 105 -6.60 -9.85 -3.99
N ILE A 106 -5.88 -10.60 -4.82
CA ILE A 106 -4.76 -11.43 -4.41
C ILE A 106 -3.45 -10.83 -4.92
N VAL A 107 -3.38 -10.54 -6.22
CA VAL A 107 -2.17 -10.04 -6.89
C VAL A 107 -1.77 -8.67 -6.36
N VAL A 108 -2.71 -7.73 -6.25
CA VAL A 108 -2.42 -6.35 -5.84
C VAL A 108 -1.91 -6.29 -4.39
N PRO A 109 -2.53 -6.97 -3.40
CA PRO A 109 -2.00 -7.03 -2.05
C PRO A 109 -0.62 -7.67 -1.93
N ILE A 110 -0.33 -8.71 -2.72
CA ILE A 110 1.00 -9.34 -2.74
C ILE A 110 2.04 -8.32 -3.22
N VAL A 111 1.77 -7.62 -4.32
CA VAL A 111 2.70 -6.63 -4.89
C VAL A 111 2.88 -5.45 -3.95
N LEU A 112 1.80 -4.89 -3.38
CA LEU A 112 1.87 -3.81 -2.40
C LEU A 112 2.62 -4.24 -1.14
N GLY A 113 2.33 -5.44 -0.63
CA GLY A 113 3.00 -6.00 0.54
C GLY A 113 4.49 -6.17 0.29
N PHE A 114 4.85 -6.75 -0.86
CA PHE A 114 6.23 -6.96 -1.25
C PHE A 114 6.98 -5.63 -1.43
N ALA A 115 6.39 -4.66 -2.12
CA ALA A 115 6.97 -3.35 -2.27
C ALA A 115 7.18 -2.67 -0.91
N ASN A 116 6.19 -2.68 -0.03
CA ASN A 116 6.33 -2.15 1.34
C ASN A 116 7.45 -2.85 2.13
N TRP A 117 7.59 -4.17 1.95
CA TRP A 117 8.69 -4.93 2.54
C TRP A 117 10.04 -4.50 1.96
N VAL A 118 10.19 -4.34 0.64
CA VAL A 118 11.42 -3.83 0.00
C VAL A 118 11.76 -2.43 0.51
N LEU A 119 10.77 -1.52 0.57
CA LEU A 119 10.94 -0.15 1.09
C LEU A 119 11.41 -0.12 2.54
N LYS A 120 11.14 -1.17 3.33
CA LYS A 120 11.65 -1.32 4.70
C LYS A 120 13.13 -1.70 4.74
N HIS A 121 13.64 -2.37 3.71
CA HIS A 121 15.02 -2.88 3.62
C HIS A 121 16.00 -1.95 2.90
N ILE A 122 15.52 -0.93 2.17
CA ILE A 122 16.40 0.06 1.56
C ILE A 122 17.19 0.79 2.68
N PRO A 123 18.53 0.87 2.60
CA PRO A 123 19.39 1.44 3.63
C PRO A 123 19.19 2.96 3.75
N GLY A 124 18.19 3.32 4.55
CA GLY A 124 17.95 4.65 5.12
C GLY A 124 17.47 4.58 6.57
N LYS A 125 17.40 3.35 7.14
CA LYS A 125 17.31 3.07 8.57
C LYS A 125 18.64 3.46 9.24
N GLY A 126 18.78 4.71 9.67
CA GLY A 126 19.67 5.03 10.77
C GLY A 126 18.83 4.99 12.05
N GLY A 127 19.02 3.95 12.87
CA GLY A 127 18.13 3.60 14.00
C GLY A 127 16.75 3.16 13.49
N ASP A 128 16.10 2.11 13.93
CA ASP A 128 16.08 1.56 15.27
C ASP A 128 16.12 0.03 15.09
N ASN A 129 17.24 -0.55 15.50
CA ASN A 129 17.25 -1.86 16.11
C ASN A 129 17.04 -1.56 17.59
N GLU A 130 15.81 -1.66 18.04
CA GLU A 130 15.38 -2.00 19.40
C GLU A 130 13.93 -2.48 19.33
#